data_AF-A0A956CHL7-F1
#
_entry.id   AF-A0A956CHL7-F1
#
_cell.length_a   1.000
_cell.length_b   1.000
_cell.length_c   1.000
_cell.angle_alpha   90.00
_cell.angle_beta   90.00
_cell.angle_gamma   90.00
#
_symmetry.space_group_name_H-M   'P 1'
#
loop_
_entity.id
_entity.type
_entity.pdbx_description
1 polymer ?
#
loop_
_entity_poly.entity_id
_entity_poly.type
_entity_poly.pdbx_seq_one_letter_code
_entity_poly.pdbx_strand_id
1 'polypeptide(L)'
;MLALFALLTGPGAFAACGSDATSPPGSGVGGSGAGSGGGSSGSGGGGTSGTGGGIIDSSVPDGPNLDANCGLVTENAKSTPLHLYIMMDKSSSMVNNKWDAAVAGLTAFVQDSASDGVYVGLKFFPRDPNGVPLCDQPEYAKPDVPFGVLPQNAASLVTALGGASPDGLSTPTYPALGGAILAGIQNLQNNPGHAAAVLLVTDGVPQGPAATCGSVNPEDAAVIAGLAATGLGKGVVTYVIGLPGVDQSFANQVALAGGSDAAILVSNTNVQKEFTDALAKVRGQALPCEYDLPEQVGKQFDKDHVNVQITPGSGVPATIKQTKESDCGSAPGWYYDASPPTKIILCPSVCAGLKQDFGAQVQIVLGCPTLIR
;
A
#
# COMPACT_ATOMS: atom_id res chain seq x y z
N MET A 1 34.12 38.36 39.11
CA MET A 1 34.66 39.64 38.61
C MET A 1 34.14 39.79 37.20
N LEU A 2 32.96 40.40 37.10
CA LEU A 2 32.70 41.67 36.39
C LEU A 2 32.66 41.45 34.86
N ALA A 3 31.48 41.42 34.23
CA ALA A 3 30.63 42.58 33.87
C ALA A 3 31.08 43.17 32.50
N LEU A 4 30.27 43.76 31.61
CA LEU A 4 28.82 44.03 31.46
C LEU A 4 28.73 45.07 30.30
N PHE A 5 27.50 45.35 29.82
CA PHE A 5 27.08 46.51 29.00
C PHE A 5 27.50 46.54 27.52
N ALA A 6 26.72 47.01 26.53
CA ALA A 6 25.30 47.39 26.34
C ALA A 6 25.22 47.97 24.90
N LEU A 7 24.19 47.70 24.09
CA LEU A 7 22.87 48.36 24.02
C LEU A 7 22.91 49.84 23.59
N LEU A 8 22.15 50.18 22.52
CA LEU A 8 21.32 51.39 22.27
C LEU A 8 21.29 51.78 20.77
N THR A 9 20.19 51.52 20.02
CA THR A 9 19.03 52.41 19.68
C THR A 9 19.37 53.57 18.73
N GLY A 10 18.84 53.63 17.48
CA GLY A 10 17.50 54.16 17.06
C GLY A 10 17.66 55.57 16.42
N PRO A 11 16.64 56.30 15.91
CA PRO A 11 15.35 55.96 15.26
C PRO A 11 15.03 56.81 13.98
N GLY A 12 13.83 56.65 13.38
CA GLY A 12 13.17 57.61 12.45
C GLY A 12 12.29 56.92 11.37
N ALA A 13 10.97 56.69 11.52
CA ALA A 13 9.79 57.58 11.54
C ALA A 13 9.30 58.06 10.14
N PHE A 14 8.12 57.60 9.66
CA PHE A 14 6.84 58.35 9.62
C PHE A 14 5.73 57.68 8.74
N ALA A 15 4.55 57.49 9.36
CA ALA A 15 3.14 57.67 8.91
C ALA A 15 2.57 57.00 7.62
N ALA A 16 1.28 56.61 7.47
CA ALA A 16 0.08 56.43 8.31
C ALA A 16 -1.12 55.96 7.43
N CYS A 17 -2.21 55.49 8.08
CA CYS A 17 -3.61 55.32 7.61
C CYS A 17 -3.90 54.13 6.65
N GLY A 18 -4.95 53.31 6.77
CA GLY A 18 -6.18 53.36 7.57
C GLY A 18 -7.02 52.09 7.37
N SER A 19 -8.06 51.99 8.19
CA SER A 19 -8.99 50.90 8.53
C SER A 19 -9.81 50.28 7.39
N ASP A 20 -10.21 49.02 7.52
CA ASP A 20 -11.60 48.64 7.84
C ASP A 20 -11.82 47.12 7.86
N ALA A 21 -12.43 46.64 8.95
CA ALA A 21 -12.93 45.29 9.15
C ALA A 21 -14.45 45.35 9.27
N THR A 22 -15.19 44.58 8.47
CA THR A 22 -16.61 44.27 8.75
C THR A 22 -17.01 42.93 8.15
N SER A 23 -17.48 42.04 9.02
CA SER A 23 -18.25 40.83 8.71
C SER A 23 -19.66 41.19 8.21
N PRO A 24 -20.38 40.25 7.56
CA PRO A 24 -21.83 40.22 7.62
C PRO A 24 -22.40 39.00 8.38
N PRO A 25 -23.62 39.11 8.95
CA PRO A 25 -24.23 38.15 9.87
C PRO A 25 -25.18 37.17 9.18
N GLY A 26 -25.65 36.17 9.95
CA GLY A 26 -26.63 35.18 9.52
C GLY A 26 -28.09 35.49 9.83
N SER A 27 -28.91 34.45 9.61
CA SER A 27 -30.29 34.18 10.07
C SER A 27 -31.40 34.29 9.02
N GLY A 28 -32.09 33.18 8.79
CA GLY A 28 -33.54 33.14 9.03
C GLY A 28 -34.50 32.69 7.90
N VAL A 29 -34.95 31.43 8.03
CA VAL A 29 -36.36 30.92 7.97
C VAL A 29 -37.27 31.11 6.74
N GLY A 30 -37.81 29.98 6.25
CA GLY A 30 -39.27 29.80 6.09
C GLY A 30 -39.85 29.40 4.71
N GLY A 31 -40.43 28.19 4.63
CA GLY A 31 -41.78 28.02 4.05
C GLY A 31 -41.98 27.25 2.73
N SER A 32 -42.23 25.94 2.86
CA SER A 32 -43.31 25.12 2.26
C SER A 32 -43.75 25.25 0.79
N GLY A 33 -43.79 24.10 0.09
CA GLY A 33 -44.63 23.87 -1.09
C GLY A 33 -44.48 22.46 -1.68
N ALA A 34 -45.45 21.60 -1.41
CA ALA A 34 -45.52 20.20 -1.83
C ALA A 34 -46.07 20.03 -3.28
N GLY A 35 -45.78 18.88 -3.91
CA GLY A 35 -46.68 18.29 -4.91
C GLY A 35 -46.07 17.41 -6.00
N SER A 36 -46.27 16.09 -5.86
CA SER A 36 -46.55 15.06 -6.90
C SER A 36 -45.57 14.92 -8.08
N GLY A 37 -45.00 13.75 -8.40
CA GLY A 37 -45.64 12.43 -8.52
C GLY A 37 -45.60 12.02 -10.01
N GLY A 38 -44.98 10.88 -10.32
CA GLY A 38 -44.97 10.34 -11.70
C GLY A 38 -43.92 9.26 -11.91
N GLY A 39 -44.28 8.01 -11.61
CA GLY A 39 -43.51 6.84 -12.04
C GLY A 39 -43.88 6.43 -13.47
N SER A 40 -42.94 5.78 -14.16
CA SER A 40 -43.29 4.62 -14.98
C SER A 40 -42.07 3.79 -15.35
N SER A 41 -42.33 2.49 -15.34
CA SER A 41 -41.55 1.30 -15.67
C SER A 41 -41.17 1.17 -17.15
N GLY A 42 -40.15 0.36 -17.45
CA GLY A 42 -39.91 -0.18 -18.80
C GLY A 42 -38.69 -1.09 -18.93
N SER A 43 -38.93 -2.40 -18.94
CA SER A 43 -38.02 -3.55 -19.09
C SER A 43 -37.08 -3.57 -20.31
N GLY A 44 -35.96 -4.30 -20.13
CA GLY A 44 -35.67 -5.50 -20.95
C GLY A 44 -34.53 -5.41 -21.97
N GLY A 45 -33.51 -6.27 -21.81
CA GLY A 45 -32.55 -6.61 -22.86
C GLY A 45 -31.38 -7.44 -22.35
N GLY A 46 -31.42 -8.76 -22.59
CA GLY A 46 -30.37 -9.71 -22.19
C GLY A 46 -29.17 -9.79 -23.15
N GLY A 47 -28.08 -10.40 -22.68
CA GLY A 47 -26.92 -10.73 -23.51
C GLY A 47 -25.70 -11.27 -22.74
N THR A 48 -25.62 -12.60 -22.66
CA THR A 48 -24.40 -13.45 -22.77
C THR A 48 -23.20 -13.26 -21.82
N SER A 49 -23.11 -14.19 -20.87
CA SER A 49 -21.93 -15.01 -20.49
C SER A 49 -20.53 -14.55 -20.90
N GLY A 50 -19.79 -14.01 -19.93
CA GLY A 50 -18.33 -14.11 -19.82
C GLY A 50 -17.98 -14.68 -18.45
N THR A 51 -17.39 -15.87 -18.42
CA THR A 51 -17.02 -16.60 -17.20
C THR A 51 -15.84 -15.89 -16.51
N GLY A 52 -16.14 -14.89 -15.68
CA GLY A 52 -15.25 -14.38 -14.64
C GLY A 52 -15.59 -15.06 -13.33
N GLY A 53 -14.63 -15.78 -12.75
CA GLY A 53 -14.78 -16.37 -11.42
C GLY A 53 -14.93 -15.26 -10.37
N GLY A 54 -16.17 -14.97 -9.99
CA GLY A 54 -16.49 -14.03 -8.93
C GLY A 54 -16.08 -14.59 -7.57
N ILE A 55 -15.39 -13.75 -6.80
CA ILE A 55 -15.08 -13.87 -5.36
C ILE A 55 -16.31 -14.16 -4.47
N ILE A 56 -17.50 -13.92 -4.99
CA ILE A 56 -18.81 -14.11 -4.35
C ILE A 56 -19.65 -14.93 -5.31
N ASP A 57 -20.07 -16.11 -4.85
CA ASP A 57 -21.17 -16.85 -5.48
C ASP A 57 -22.39 -15.91 -5.53
N SER A 58 -23.00 -15.78 -6.71
CA SER A 58 -24.24 -15.02 -6.91
C SER A 58 -25.41 -15.57 -6.08
N SER A 59 -25.22 -16.69 -5.37
CA SER A 59 -26.15 -17.23 -4.38
C SER A 59 -25.87 -16.79 -2.94
N VAL A 60 -24.95 -15.86 -2.67
CA VAL A 60 -24.90 -15.17 -1.36
C VAL A 60 -26.01 -14.12 -1.38
N PRO A 61 -27.11 -14.30 -0.62
CA PRO A 61 -28.11 -13.25 -0.51
C PRO A 61 -27.42 -12.00 0.03
N ASP A 62 -27.81 -10.82 -0.46
CA ASP A 62 -27.44 -9.53 0.12
C ASP A 62 -27.50 -9.67 1.65
N GLY A 63 -26.33 -9.74 2.29
CA GLY A 63 -26.25 -9.84 3.73
C GLY A 63 -26.92 -8.59 4.31
N PRO A 64 -27.62 -8.71 5.46
CA PRO A 64 -28.26 -7.54 6.06
C PRO A 64 -27.21 -6.43 6.21
N ASN A 65 -27.54 -5.23 5.75
CA ASN A 65 -26.66 -4.09 5.94
C ASN A 65 -26.48 -3.87 7.45
N LEU A 66 -25.29 -4.19 7.96
CA LEU A 66 -24.99 -4.16 9.38
C LEU A 66 -24.82 -2.71 9.89
N ASP A 67 -24.62 -1.74 8.98
CA ASP A 67 -24.49 -0.32 9.32
C ASP A 67 -25.79 0.30 9.83
N ALA A 68 -26.95 -0.23 9.42
CA ALA A 68 -28.24 0.42 9.65
C ALA A 68 -28.97 -0.05 10.92
N ASN A 69 -28.65 -1.25 11.45
CA ASN A 69 -29.51 -1.91 12.44
C ASN A 69 -28.83 -2.40 13.72
N CYS A 70 -27.49 -2.45 13.83
CA CYS A 70 -26.81 -2.84 15.09
C CYS A 70 -25.28 -2.59 15.14
N GLY A 71 -24.64 -2.13 14.06
CA GLY A 71 -23.22 -1.83 14.04
C GLY A 71 -22.91 -0.55 14.81
N LEU A 72 -22.68 -0.68 16.12
CA LEU A 72 -22.40 0.46 17.00
C LEU A 72 -20.99 1.02 16.78
N VAL A 73 -20.07 0.17 16.30
CA VAL A 73 -18.69 0.53 15.98
C VAL A 73 -18.24 -0.27 14.76
N THR A 74 -17.88 0.44 13.70
CA THR A 74 -17.16 -0.13 12.56
C THR A 74 -15.71 0.32 12.68
N GLU A 75 -14.82 -0.64 12.94
CA GLU A 75 -13.39 -0.41 12.89
C GLU A 75 -12.87 -0.96 11.56
N ASN A 76 -12.08 -0.16 10.83
CA ASN A 76 -11.25 -0.74 9.79
C ASN A 76 -10.36 -1.78 10.46
N ALA A 77 -10.38 -3.01 9.96
CA ALA A 77 -9.59 -4.08 10.56
C ALA A 77 -8.16 -3.58 10.65
N LYS A 78 -7.56 -3.60 11.85
CA LYS A 78 -6.21 -3.09 12.08
C LYS A 78 -5.24 -4.02 11.34
N SER A 79 -5.05 -3.74 10.06
CA SER A 79 -4.10 -4.41 9.19
C SER A 79 -2.73 -4.19 9.81
N THR A 80 -1.95 -5.26 9.92
CA THR A 80 -0.53 -5.20 10.25
C THR A 80 0.11 -4.06 9.44
N PRO A 81 0.58 -2.96 10.07
CA PRO A 81 1.02 -1.82 9.30
C PRO A 81 2.22 -2.20 8.42
N LEU A 82 2.13 -1.87 7.14
CA LEU A 82 3.12 -2.26 6.14
C LEU A 82 4.17 -1.17 5.96
N HIS A 83 5.44 -1.54 6.05
CA HIS A 83 6.58 -0.73 5.59
C HIS A 83 6.95 -1.12 4.16
N LEU A 84 6.57 -0.31 3.18
CA LEU A 84 6.89 -0.50 1.78
C LEU A 84 8.10 0.37 1.40
N TYR A 85 9.20 -0.27 1.03
CA TYR A 85 10.36 0.44 0.49
C TYR A 85 10.37 0.36 -1.04
N ILE A 86 10.21 1.51 -1.68
CA ILE A 86 10.24 1.61 -3.14
C ILE A 86 11.68 1.86 -3.59
N MET A 87 12.23 0.89 -4.33
CA MET A 87 13.50 1.02 -5.03
C MET A 87 13.20 1.29 -6.50
N MET A 88 13.38 2.53 -6.92
CA MET A 88 13.06 2.97 -8.28
C MET A 88 14.32 3.13 -9.13
N ASP A 89 14.36 2.41 -10.24
CA ASP A 89 15.39 2.54 -11.25
C ASP A 89 15.28 3.90 -11.95
N LYS A 90 16.35 4.69 -11.86
CA LYS A 90 16.56 5.96 -12.57
C LYS A 90 17.68 5.86 -13.61
N SER A 91 17.99 4.66 -14.09
CA SER A 91 18.92 4.48 -15.20
C SER A 91 18.37 5.09 -16.49
N SER A 92 19.26 5.45 -17.41
CA SER A 92 18.93 6.07 -18.69
C SER A 92 18.12 5.17 -19.63
N SER A 93 17.96 3.86 -19.34
CA SER A 93 17.01 3.01 -20.06
C SER A 93 15.55 3.36 -19.77
N MET A 94 15.28 3.93 -18.58
CA MET A 94 13.94 4.30 -18.11
C MET A 94 13.37 5.54 -18.79
N VAL A 95 14.09 6.23 -19.67
CA VAL A 95 13.64 7.48 -20.31
C VAL A 95 12.27 7.38 -21.01
N ASN A 96 11.62 8.52 -21.19
CA ASN A 96 10.31 8.67 -21.83
C ASN A 96 9.17 7.98 -21.06
N ASN A 97 8.30 7.25 -21.78
CA ASN A 97 7.06 6.68 -21.27
C ASN A 97 7.24 5.72 -20.09
N LYS A 98 8.41 5.08 -19.92
CA LYS A 98 8.67 4.19 -18.78
C LYS A 98 8.77 4.99 -17.49
N TRP A 99 9.62 6.02 -17.47
CA TRP A 99 9.78 6.92 -16.33
C TRP A 99 8.49 7.67 -16.03
N ASP A 100 7.87 8.26 -17.05
CA ASP A 100 6.63 9.02 -16.89
C ASP A 100 5.51 8.17 -16.29
N ALA A 101 5.37 6.92 -16.75
CA ALA A 101 4.38 5.99 -16.21
C ALA A 101 4.72 5.53 -14.79
N ALA A 102 5.99 5.25 -14.49
CA ALA A 102 6.42 4.87 -13.15
C ALA A 102 6.15 6.02 -12.15
N VAL A 103 6.52 7.25 -12.49
CA VAL A 103 6.25 8.44 -11.67
C VAL A 103 4.76 8.67 -11.50
N ALA A 104 3.97 8.60 -12.58
CA ALA A 104 2.52 8.80 -12.52
C ALA A 104 1.82 7.72 -11.70
N GLY A 105 2.19 6.45 -11.89
CA GLY A 105 1.61 5.33 -11.15
C GLY A 105 1.98 5.35 -9.67
N LEU A 106 3.24 5.61 -9.33
CA LEU A 106 3.67 5.79 -7.93
C LEU A 106 2.98 6.98 -7.28
N THR A 107 2.83 8.11 -8.01
CA THR A 107 2.08 9.28 -7.53
C THR A 107 0.62 8.93 -7.23
N ALA A 108 -0.05 8.22 -8.16
CA ALA A 108 -1.42 7.76 -7.94
C ALA A 108 -1.52 6.84 -6.72
N PHE A 109 -0.62 5.88 -6.57
CA PHE A 109 -0.59 4.97 -5.43
C PHE A 109 -0.42 5.68 -4.09
N VAL A 110 0.51 6.63 -3.96
CA VAL A 110 0.74 7.32 -2.67
C VAL A 110 -0.36 8.32 -2.31
N GLN A 111 -1.17 8.73 -3.28
CA GLN A 111 -2.30 9.66 -3.10
C GLN A 111 -3.66 8.95 -2.97
N ASP A 112 -3.72 7.67 -3.29
CA ASP A 112 -4.93 6.86 -3.19
C ASP A 112 -5.24 6.54 -1.73
N SER A 113 -6.48 6.81 -1.30
CA SER A 113 -6.93 6.55 0.07
C SER A 113 -6.92 5.07 0.45
N ALA A 114 -6.92 4.15 -0.53
CA ALA A 114 -6.71 2.73 -0.28
C ALA A 114 -5.27 2.40 0.19
N SER A 115 -4.33 3.35 0.08
CA SER A 115 -2.97 3.23 0.59
C SER A 115 -2.77 3.88 1.96
N ASP A 116 -3.81 4.45 2.56
CA ASP A 116 -3.74 5.10 3.87
C ASP A 116 -3.26 4.11 4.95
N GLY A 117 -2.37 4.56 5.83
CA GLY A 117 -1.77 3.71 6.86
C GLY A 117 -0.54 2.90 6.42
N VAL A 118 -0.19 2.88 5.12
CA VAL A 118 1.06 2.29 4.65
C VAL A 118 2.23 3.24 4.93
N TYR A 119 3.31 2.72 5.49
CA TYR A 119 4.57 3.44 5.67
C TYR A 119 5.40 3.29 4.41
N VAL A 120 5.58 4.37 3.65
CA VAL A 120 6.30 4.33 2.37
C VAL A 120 7.62 5.09 2.50
N GLY A 121 8.72 4.44 2.11
CA GLY A 121 10.01 5.06 1.86
C GLY A 121 10.38 4.94 0.38
N LEU A 122 11.21 5.86 -0.12
CA LEU A 122 11.64 5.88 -1.53
C LEU A 122 13.16 6.01 -1.63
N LYS A 123 13.76 5.25 -2.54
CA LYS A 123 15.15 5.38 -2.96
C LYS A 123 15.25 5.21 -4.47
N PHE A 124 16.04 6.08 -5.10
CA PHE A 124 16.43 5.91 -6.49
C PHE A 124 17.74 5.14 -6.60
N PHE A 125 17.87 4.33 -7.65
CA PHE A 125 19.14 3.71 -8.05
C PHE A 125 19.36 3.89 -9.55
N PRO A 126 20.60 4.11 -10.03
CA PRO A 126 21.85 4.20 -9.28
C PRO A 126 21.91 5.45 -8.39
N ARG A 127 22.72 5.38 -7.32
CA ARG A 127 23.05 6.57 -6.52
C ARG A 127 23.93 7.54 -7.30
N ASP A 128 23.81 8.82 -7.00
CA ASP A 128 24.74 9.81 -7.53
C ASP A 128 26.17 9.53 -7.01
N PRO A 129 27.21 9.75 -7.84
CA PRO A 129 28.58 9.52 -7.44
C PRO A 129 28.96 10.35 -6.22
N ASN A 130 29.20 9.69 -5.09
CA ASN A 130 29.53 10.33 -3.81
C ASN A 130 30.85 9.82 -3.20
N GLY A 131 31.69 9.16 -4.00
CA GLY A 131 32.94 8.56 -3.56
C GLY A 131 32.79 7.22 -2.83
N VAL A 132 31.56 6.76 -2.57
CA VAL A 132 31.29 5.43 -2.01
C VAL A 132 31.05 4.43 -3.15
N PRO A 133 31.61 3.21 -3.11
CA PRO A 133 31.39 2.19 -4.15
C PRO A 133 29.90 1.96 -4.45
N LEU A 134 29.57 1.79 -5.74
CA LEU A 134 28.20 1.55 -6.19
C LEU A 134 27.61 0.26 -5.61
N CYS A 135 28.42 -0.68 -5.13
CA CYS A 135 27.96 -1.92 -4.53
C CYS A 135 27.84 -1.92 -2.99
N ASP A 136 27.85 -0.73 -2.39
CA ASP A 136 27.62 -0.56 -0.95
C ASP A 136 26.12 -0.62 -0.63
N GLN A 137 25.64 -1.79 -0.18
CA GLN A 137 24.24 -2.03 0.21
C GLN A 137 23.73 -1.09 1.32
N PRO A 138 24.48 -0.84 2.43
CA PRO A 138 24.09 0.15 3.44
C PRO A 138 23.76 1.54 2.90
N GLU A 139 24.43 2.01 1.84
CA GLU A 139 24.09 3.31 1.23
C GLU A 139 22.73 3.30 0.51
N TYR A 140 22.27 2.14 0.02
CA TYR A 140 20.92 1.98 -0.53
C TYR A 140 19.86 1.77 0.56
N ALA A 141 20.25 1.43 1.79
CA ALA A 141 19.32 1.34 2.91
C ALA A 141 18.87 2.72 3.43
N LYS A 142 19.58 3.79 3.07
CA LYS A 142 19.26 5.18 3.45
C LYS A 142 18.32 5.79 2.40
N PRO A 143 17.03 5.94 2.68
CA PRO A 143 16.07 6.44 1.68
C PRO A 143 16.32 7.91 1.32
N ASP A 144 15.99 8.26 0.07
CA ASP A 144 15.95 9.65 -0.38
C ASP A 144 14.72 10.38 0.18
N VAL A 145 13.61 9.65 0.33
CA VAL A 145 12.44 10.08 1.12
C VAL A 145 12.26 9.11 2.29
N PRO A 146 12.48 9.55 3.54
CA PRO A 146 12.31 8.72 4.72
C PRO A 146 10.95 8.03 4.79
N PHE A 147 10.90 6.87 5.45
CA PHE A 147 9.65 6.18 5.72
C PHE A 147 8.70 7.09 6.50
N GLY A 148 7.49 7.22 5.98
CA GLY A 148 6.41 7.95 6.63
C GLY A 148 5.07 7.36 6.22
N VAL A 149 4.08 7.49 7.11
CA VAL A 149 2.73 6.97 6.88
C VAL A 149 1.98 7.80 5.84
N LEU A 150 1.21 7.14 4.99
CA LEU A 150 0.29 7.80 4.07
C LEU A 150 -1.03 8.15 4.77
N PRO A 151 -1.64 9.30 4.42
CA PRO A 151 -1.27 10.21 3.32
C PRO A 151 -0.22 11.28 3.69
N GLN A 152 0.24 11.35 4.95
CA GLN A 152 1.12 12.42 5.43
C GLN A 152 2.46 12.49 4.67
N ASN A 153 2.99 11.34 4.25
CA ASN A 153 4.24 11.29 3.48
C ASN A 153 4.06 11.48 1.96
N ALA A 154 2.82 11.52 1.46
CA ALA A 154 2.54 11.55 0.02
C ALA A 154 3.16 12.77 -0.67
N ALA A 155 3.07 13.96 -0.08
CA ALA A 155 3.60 15.18 -0.67
C ALA A 155 5.14 15.13 -0.86
N SER A 156 5.86 14.57 0.11
CA SER A 156 7.32 14.39 0.05
C SER A 156 7.70 13.38 -1.04
N LEU A 157 6.95 12.28 -1.15
CA LEU A 157 7.15 11.27 -2.19
C LEU A 157 6.90 11.84 -3.59
N VAL A 158 5.78 12.53 -3.80
CA VAL A 158 5.45 13.16 -5.09
C VAL A 158 6.47 14.21 -5.49
N THR A 159 6.96 15.02 -4.53
CA THR A 159 8.01 16.00 -4.78
C THR A 159 9.30 15.33 -5.24
N ALA A 160 9.72 14.24 -4.57
CA ALA A 160 10.93 13.51 -4.95
C ALA A 160 10.79 12.82 -6.31
N LEU A 161 9.64 12.19 -6.60
CA LEU A 161 9.35 11.56 -7.89
C LEU A 161 9.36 12.58 -9.04
N GLY A 162 8.76 13.76 -8.85
CA GLY A 162 8.74 14.82 -9.86
C GLY A 162 10.06 15.57 -10.03
N GLY A 163 10.94 15.54 -9.02
CA GLY A 163 12.26 16.17 -9.06
C GLY A 163 13.39 15.28 -9.60
N ALA A 164 13.18 13.97 -9.68
CA ALA A 164 14.17 13.02 -10.18
C ALA A 164 14.14 12.91 -11.72
N SER A 165 15.24 12.46 -12.30
CA SER A 165 15.38 12.22 -13.74
C SER A 165 16.07 10.88 -13.99
N PRO A 166 15.68 10.13 -15.05
CA PRO A 166 16.31 8.85 -15.40
C PRO A 166 17.64 9.08 -16.12
N ASP A 167 18.66 9.54 -15.41
CA ASP A 167 19.97 9.93 -15.92
C ASP A 167 21.11 8.98 -15.51
N GLY A 168 20.79 7.90 -14.82
CA GLY A 168 21.75 6.93 -14.33
C GLY A 168 22.46 6.16 -15.45
N LEU A 169 23.77 5.98 -15.30
CA LEU A 169 24.60 5.28 -16.29
C LEU A 169 24.65 3.76 -16.12
N SER A 170 24.03 3.23 -15.08
CA SER A 170 24.03 1.79 -14.77
C SER A 170 22.80 1.40 -13.96
N THR A 171 22.49 0.12 -13.91
CA THR A 171 21.36 -0.44 -13.16
C THR A 171 21.83 -1.36 -12.01
N PRO A 172 22.36 -0.82 -10.89
CA PRO A 172 22.91 -1.60 -9.77
C PRO A 172 21.83 -2.24 -8.90
N THR A 173 21.11 -3.20 -9.47
CA THR A 173 19.98 -3.89 -8.84
C THR A 173 20.39 -4.70 -7.63
N TYR A 174 21.52 -5.41 -7.67
CA TYR A 174 22.00 -6.21 -6.53
C TYR A 174 22.20 -5.38 -5.24
N PRO A 175 23.00 -4.29 -5.24
CA PRO A 175 23.17 -3.49 -4.03
C PRO A 175 21.92 -2.68 -3.67
N ALA A 176 21.12 -2.25 -4.65
CA ALA A 176 19.84 -1.59 -4.40
C ALA A 176 18.88 -2.51 -3.64
N LEU A 177 18.60 -3.70 -4.17
CA LEU A 177 17.73 -4.68 -3.50
C LEU A 177 18.27 -5.06 -2.11
N GLY A 178 19.59 -5.24 -1.98
CA GLY A 178 20.22 -5.54 -0.69
C GLY A 178 20.01 -4.45 0.35
N GLY A 179 20.23 -3.18 -0.01
CA GLY A 179 19.95 -2.04 0.88
C GLY A 179 18.48 -1.94 1.26
N ALA A 180 17.58 -2.22 0.32
CA ALA A 180 16.15 -2.20 0.57
C ALA A 180 15.72 -3.27 1.59
N ILE A 181 16.27 -4.49 1.43
CA ILE A 181 16.05 -5.59 2.37
C ILE A 181 16.61 -5.24 3.74
N LEU A 182 17.80 -4.66 3.84
CA LEU A 182 18.38 -4.22 5.10
C LEU A 182 17.49 -3.20 5.82
N ALA A 183 16.97 -2.20 5.10
CA ALA A 183 16.03 -1.23 5.66
C ALA A 183 14.71 -1.88 6.09
N GLY A 184 14.19 -2.84 5.30
CA GLY A 184 13.01 -3.62 5.67
C GLY A 184 13.21 -4.42 6.96
N ILE A 185 14.34 -5.12 7.10
CA ILE A 185 14.70 -5.87 8.32
C ILE A 185 14.80 -4.91 9.52
N GLN A 186 15.42 -3.75 9.35
CA GLN A 186 15.53 -2.74 10.40
C GLN A 186 14.15 -2.22 10.82
N ASN A 187 13.23 -1.99 9.87
CA ASN A 187 11.87 -1.57 10.16
C ASN A 187 11.10 -2.63 10.96
N LEU A 188 11.26 -3.92 10.64
CA LEU A 188 10.65 -5.01 11.41
C LEU A 188 11.20 -5.09 12.84
N GLN A 189 12.51 -4.86 13.02
CA GLN A 189 13.14 -4.85 14.34
C GLN A 189 12.65 -3.68 15.21
N ASN A 190 12.49 -2.50 14.60
CA ASN A 190 12.08 -1.29 15.30
C ASN A 190 10.57 -1.23 15.54
N ASN A 191 9.77 -1.98 14.77
CA ASN A 191 8.32 -1.96 14.83
C ASN A 191 7.76 -3.40 14.92
N PRO A 192 7.81 -4.04 16.11
CA PRO A 192 7.25 -5.37 16.31
C PRO A 192 5.78 -5.43 15.90
N GLY A 193 5.38 -6.48 15.17
CA GLY A 193 4.00 -6.62 14.69
C GLY A 193 3.68 -5.82 13.42
N HIS A 194 4.69 -5.27 12.73
CA HIS A 194 4.54 -4.68 11.40
C HIS A 194 5.00 -5.66 10.32
N ALA A 195 4.56 -5.43 9.08
CA ALA A 195 5.05 -6.14 7.90
C ALA A 195 6.06 -5.25 7.14
N ALA A 196 6.94 -5.86 6.35
CA ALA A 196 7.88 -5.13 5.50
C ALA A 196 7.93 -5.74 4.09
N ALA A 197 7.97 -4.87 3.08
CA ALA A 197 8.09 -5.25 1.70
C ALA A 197 9.01 -4.30 0.93
N VAL A 198 9.69 -4.83 -0.08
CA VAL A 198 10.43 -4.07 -1.07
C VAL A 198 9.65 -4.10 -2.38
N LEU A 199 9.45 -2.93 -2.98
CA LEU A 199 8.97 -2.79 -4.34
C LEU A 199 10.15 -2.40 -5.24
N LEU A 200 10.63 -3.35 -6.03
CA LEU A 200 11.66 -3.11 -7.03
C LEU A 200 10.99 -2.71 -8.35
N VAL A 201 11.29 -1.50 -8.84
CA VAL A 201 10.80 -0.98 -10.11
C VAL A 201 11.96 -0.83 -11.07
N THR A 202 11.98 -1.57 -12.18
CA THR A 202 13.10 -1.54 -13.15
C THR A 202 12.66 -1.95 -14.56
N ASP A 203 13.35 -1.44 -15.58
CA ASP A 203 13.22 -1.85 -16.98
C ASP A 203 14.48 -2.55 -17.52
N GLY A 204 15.49 -2.71 -16.68
CA GLY A 204 16.86 -2.94 -17.12
C GLY A 204 17.43 -4.28 -16.68
N VAL A 205 18.55 -4.64 -17.30
CA VAL A 205 19.39 -5.76 -16.88
C VAL A 205 20.23 -5.32 -15.69
N PRO A 206 20.35 -6.12 -14.62
CA PRO A 206 21.25 -5.81 -13.52
C PRO A 206 22.68 -5.56 -14.00
N GLN A 207 23.27 -4.46 -13.55
CA GLN A 207 24.61 -4.01 -13.90
C GLN A 207 25.34 -3.54 -12.65
N GLY A 208 26.60 -3.92 -12.47
CA GLY A 208 27.37 -3.38 -11.36
C GLY A 208 28.81 -3.88 -11.37
N PRO A 209 29.77 -3.08 -10.89
CA PRO A 209 31.16 -3.51 -10.89
C PRO A 209 31.36 -4.68 -9.92
N ALA A 210 31.39 -5.91 -10.46
CA ALA A 210 31.54 -7.16 -9.72
C ALA A 210 32.72 -7.15 -8.73
N ALA A 211 33.82 -6.49 -9.11
CA ALA A 211 35.01 -6.32 -8.27
C ALA A 211 34.72 -5.61 -6.93
N THR A 212 33.65 -4.81 -6.84
CA THR A 212 33.28 -4.07 -5.62
C THR A 212 32.14 -4.71 -4.84
N CYS A 213 31.58 -5.81 -5.33
CA CYS A 213 30.42 -6.50 -4.74
C CYS A 213 30.82 -7.70 -3.87
N GLY A 214 31.93 -7.61 -3.13
CA GLY A 214 32.34 -8.69 -2.21
C GLY A 214 32.56 -10.04 -2.88
N SER A 215 33.01 -10.05 -4.15
CA SER A 215 33.23 -11.26 -4.98
C SER A 215 31.97 -12.01 -5.42
N VAL A 216 30.77 -11.44 -5.28
CA VAL A 216 29.58 -11.94 -5.98
C VAL A 216 29.50 -11.35 -7.39
N ASN A 217 28.79 -12.04 -8.29
CA ASN A 217 28.42 -11.47 -9.58
C ASN A 217 27.11 -10.68 -9.43
N PRO A 218 27.12 -9.33 -9.39
CA PRO A 218 25.91 -8.52 -9.21
C PRO A 218 25.01 -8.48 -10.46
N GLU A 219 25.46 -9.07 -11.57
CA GLU A 219 24.71 -9.19 -12.83
C GLU A 219 24.00 -10.54 -12.95
N ASP A 220 24.32 -11.50 -12.06
CA ASP A 220 23.73 -12.83 -12.07
C ASP A 220 22.34 -12.83 -11.42
N ALA A 221 21.34 -13.21 -12.21
CA ALA A 221 19.95 -13.34 -11.78
C ALA A 221 19.78 -14.26 -10.56
N ALA A 222 20.54 -15.37 -10.49
CA ALA A 222 20.46 -16.30 -9.37
C ALA A 222 21.04 -15.71 -8.08
N VAL A 223 22.07 -14.87 -8.18
CA VAL A 223 22.65 -14.15 -7.04
C VAL A 223 21.65 -13.14 -6.48
N ILE A 224 20.98 -12.38 -7.35
CA ILE A 224 19.96 -11.38 -6.94
C ILE A 224 18.72 -12.09 -6.37
N ALA A 225 18.28 -13.19 -6.97
CA ALA A 225 17.19 -13.99 -6.44
C ALA A 225 17.54 -14.60 -5.07
N GLY A 226 18.76 -15.08 -4.87
CA GLY A 226 19.25 -15.55 -3.58
C GLY A 226 19.24 -14.46 -2.50
N LEU A 227 19.50 -13.22 -2.89
CA LEU A 227 19.38 -12.05 -2.01
C LEU A 227 17.90 -11.80 -1.61
N ALA A 228 16.97 -11.86 -2.57
CA ALA A 228 15.53 -11.75 -2.30
C ALA A 228 15.04 -12.87 -1.36
N ALA A 229 15.47 -14.11 -1.58
CA ALA A 229 15.16 -15.25 -0.71
C ALA A 229 15.71 -15.08 0.72
N THR A 230 16.88 -14.46 0.84
CA THR A 230 17.45 -14.11 2.15
C THR A 230 16.58 -13.08 2.87
N GLY A 231 16.08 -12.07 2.14
CA GLY A 231 15.11 -11.10 2.66
C GLY A 231 13.82 -11.75 3.14
N LEU A 232 13.25 -12.67 2.34
CA LEU A 232 12.06 -13.42 2.70
C LEU A 232 12.26 -14.23 3.99
N GLY A 233 13.41 -14.91 4.12
CA GLY A 233 13.78 -15.62 5.35
C GLY A 233 13.93 -14.73 6.59
N LYS A 234 13.93 -13.41 6.42
CA LYS A 234 13.93 -12.39 7.48
C LYS A 234 12.60 -11.62 7.59
N GLY A 235 11.56 -12.05 6.87
CA GLY A 235 10.23 -11.45 6.91
C GLY A 235 10.02 -10.27 5.96
N VAL A 236 10.94 -10.03 5.01
CA VAL A 236 10.82 -8.96 4.00
C VAL A 236 10.42 -9.57 2.65
N VAL A 237 9.20 -9.28 2.19
CA VAL A 237 8.71 -9.73 0.88
C VAL A 237 9.25 -8.83 -0.23
N THR A 238 9.63 -9.39 -1.38
CA THR A 238 10.06 -8.59 -2.55
C THR A 238 9.04 -8.71 -3.67
N TYR A 239 8.53 -7.57 -4.11
CA TYR A 239 7.72 -7.39 -5.32
C TYR A 239 8.55 -6.76 -6.42
N VAL A 240 8.31 -7.18 -7.66
CA VAL A 240 8.99 -6.63 -8.84
C VAL A 240 7.96 -6.09 -9.80
N ILE A 241 8.06 -4.80 -10.13
CA ILE A 241 7.37 -4.20 -11.27
C ILE A 241 8.39 -4.04 -12.39
N GLY A 242 8.16 -4.79 -13.46
CA GLY A 242 9.00 -4.83 -14.63
C GLY A 242 8.43 -3.95 -15.74
N LEU A 243 9.16 -2.92 -16.15
CA LEU A 243 8.79 -2.06 -17.28
C LEU A 243 9.28 -2.65 -18.61
N PRO A 244 8.76 -2.18 -19.75
CA PRO A 244 9.15 -2.73 -21.04
C PRO A 244 10.67 -2.73 -21.26
N GLY A 245 11.22 -3.89 -21.62
CA GLY A 245 12.67 -4.09 -21.77
C GLY A 245 13.31 -4.92 -20.66
N VAL A 246 12.61 -5.10 -19.53
CA VAL A 246 13.09 -5.99 -18.47
C VAL A 246 13.14 -7.45 -18.96
N ASP A 247 14.16 -8.19 -18.53
CA ASP A 247 14.16 -9.64 -18.71
C ASP A 247 13.10 -10.27 -17.81
N GLN A 248 12.04 -10.82 -18.43
CA GLN A 248 10.92 -11.43 -17.72
C GLN A 248 11.34 -12.64 -16.87
N SER A 249 12.32 -13.42 -17.32
CA SER A 249 12.79 -14.59 -16.57
C SER A 249 13.50 -14.16 -15.29
N PHE A 250 14.35 -13.14 -15.39
CA PHE A 250 15.00 -12.49 -14.25
C PHE A 250 13.97 -11.90 -13.28
N ALA A 251 13.05 -11.06 -13.77
CA ALA A 251 12.07 -10.38 -12.94
C ALA A 251 11.20 -11.39 -12.14
N ASN A 252 10.71 -12.43 -12.81
CA ASN A 252 9.93 -13.49 -12.18
C ASN A 252 10.76 -14.30 -11.19
N GLN A 253 12.03 -14.60 -11.51
CA GLN A 253 12.90 -15.35 -10.61
C GLN A 253 13.14 -14.59 -9.30
N VAL A 254 13.37 -13.27 -9.36
CA VAL A 254 13.54 -12.43 -8.16
C VAL A 254 12.24 -12.31 -7.37
N ALA A 255 11.11 -12.07 -8.05
CA ALA A 255 9.79 -11.99 -7.42
C ALA A 255 9.46 -13.29 -6.65
N LEU A 256 9.59 -14.43 -7.31
CA LEU A 256 9.33 -15.75 -6.74
C LEU A 256 10.24 -16.05 -5.54
N ALA A 257 11.54 -15.80 -5.68
CA ALA A 257 12.48 -16.00 -4.59
C ALA A 257 12.20 -15.07 -3.40
N GLY A 258 11.72 -13.86 -3.67
CA GLY A 258 11.31 -12.87 -2.68
C GLY A 258 9.93 -13.10 -2.06
N GLY A 259 9.21 -14.15 -2.43
CA GLY A 259 7.93 -14.54 -1.85
C GLY A 259 6.69 -13.90 -2.47
N SER A 260 6.84 -13.19 -3.60
CA SER A 260 5.69 -12.79 -4.43
C SER A 260 5.47 -13.82 -5.55
N ASP A 261 4.23 -13.96 -6.04
CA ASP A 261 3.89 -15.04 -6.99
C ASP A 261 4.67 -14.94 -8.32
N ALA A 262 4.77 -13.74 -8.87
CA ALA A 262 5.47 -13.42 -10.11
C ALA A 262 5.71 -11.91 -10.20
N ALA A 263 6.62 -11.49 -11.06
CA ALA A 263 6.78 -10.08 -11.37
C ALA A 263 5.54 -9.56 -12.09
N ILE A 264 5.24 -8.29 -11.87
CA ILE A 264 4.15 -7.61 -12.56
C ILE A 264 4.76 -6.86 -13.73
N LEU A 265 4.53 -7.37 -14.92
CA LEU A 265 5.10 -6.83 -16.14
C LEU A 265 4.13 -5.85 -16.78
N VAL A 266 4.66 -4.66 -17.04
CA VAL A 266 3.95 -3.57 -17.67
C VAL A 266 4.28 -3.57 -19.16
N SER A 267 3.25 -3.56 -19.99
CA SER A 267 3.33 -3.59 -21.45
C SER A 267 3.59 -2.21 -22.04
N ASN A 268 3.99 -2.18 -23.32
CA ASN A 268 4.20 -0.94 -24.06
C ASN A 268 2.90 -0.18 -24.42
N THR A 269 1.73 -0.79 -24.25
CA THR A 269 0.47 -0.28 -24.79
C THR A 269 -0.22 0.69 -23.83
N ASN A 270 -0.25 0.39 -22.53
CA ASN A 270 -0.78 1.30 -21.51
C ASN A 270 0.03 1.22 -20.21
N VAL A 271 1.31 1.62 -20.31
CA VAL A 271 2.29 1.51 -19.24
C VAL A 271 1.77 2.12 -17.93
N GLN A 272 1.12 3.29 -18.01
CA GLN A 272 0.61 4.00 -16.83
C GLN A 272 -0.51 3.23 -16.12
N LYS A 273 -1.54 2.76 -16.85
CA LYS A 273 -2.64 2.02 -16.22
C LYS A 273 -2.15 0.70 -15.63
N GLU A 274 -1.34 -0.03 -16.39
CA GLU A 274 -0.82 -1.33 -15.96
C GLU A 274 0.12 -1.21 -14.77
N PHE A 275 0.89 -0.11 -14.68
CA PHE A 275 1.69 0.18 -13.49
C PHE A 275 0.81 0.49 -12.27
N THR A 276 -0.25 1.29 -12.43
CA THR A 276 -1.21 1.53 -11.34
C THR A 276 -1.92 0.25 -10.91
N ASP A 277 -2.32 -0.60 -11.87
CA ASP A 277 -2.89 -1.93 -11.60
C ASP A 277 -1.85 -2.82 -10.87
N ALA A 278 -0.57 -2.71 -11.22
CA ALA A 278 0.52 -3.42 -10.56
C ALA A 278 0.68 -3.00 -9.10
N LEU A 279 0.63 -1.70 -8.80
CA LEU A 279 0.68 -1.20 -7.43
C LEU A 279 -0.55 -1.59 -6.62
N ALA A 280 -1.74 -1.60 -7.24
CA ALA A 280 -2.93 -2.17 -6.63
C ALA A 280 -2.70 -3.63 -6.27
N LYS A 281 -2.15 -4.44 -7.19
CA LYS A 281 -1.82 -5.84 -6.92
C LYS A 281 -0.85 -6.01 -5.75
N VAL A 282 0.20 -5.19 -5.67
CA VAL A 282 1.15 -5.20 -4.53
C VAL A 282 0.44 -4.87 -3.22
N ARG A 283 -0.52 -3.93 -3.22
CA ARG A 283 -1.34 -3.61 -2.03
C ARG A 283 -2.14 -4.81 -1.55
N GLY A 284 -2.89 -5.45 -2.44
CA GLY A 284 -3.74 -6.59 -2.05
C GLY A 284 -2.93 -7.82 -1.63
N GLN A 285 -1.77 -8.07 -2.26
CA GLN A 285 -0.86 -9.14 -1.82
C GLN A 285 -0.28 -8.89 -0.42
N ALA A 286 -0.22 -7.62 0.01
CA ALA A 286 0.22 -7.24 1.34
C ALA A 286 -0.89 -7.21 2.41
N LEU A 287 -2.17 -7.45 2.05
CA LEU A 287 -3.24 -7.57 3.04
C LEU A 287 -3.08 -8.87 3.85
N PRO A 288 -3.07 -8.79 5.19
CA PRO A 288 -2.90 -9.96 6.04
C PRO A 288 -4.16 -10.84 6.02
N CYS A 289 -4.00 -12.15 6.19
CA CYS A 289 -5.14 -13.06 6.42
C CYS A 289 -5.60 -13.06 7.89
N GLU A 290 -4.86 -12.37 8.76
CA GLU A 290 -5.07 -12.29 10.20
C GLU A 290 -5.24 -10.84 10.61
N TYR A 291 -6.18 -10.57 11.51
CA TYR A 291 -6.47 -9.24 12.00
C TYR A 291 -6.57 -9.25 13.51
N ASP A 292 -5.88 -8.30 14.17
CA ASP A 292 -5.99 -8.13 15.62
C ASP A 292 -7.39 -7.65 16.00
N LEU A 293 -7.92 -8.19 17.10
CA LEU A 293 -9.16 -7.69 17.69
C LEU A 293 -8.94 -6.30 18.30
N PRO A 294 -9.79 -5.28 18.02
CA PRO A 294 -9.63 -3.93 18.57
C PRO A 294 -9.59 -3.91 20.10
N GLU A 295 -8.72 -3.08 20.70
CA GLU A 295 -8.61 -2.96 22.18
C GLU A 295 -9.83 -2.26 22.81
N GLN A 296 -10.59 -1.48 22.04
CA GLN A 296 -11.75 -0.71 22.52
C GLN A 296 -12.93 -1.57 22.99
N VAL A 297 -12.85 -2.89 22.83
CA VAL A 297 -13.82 -3.84 23.40
C VAL A 297 -13.58 -4.11 24.90
N GLY A 298 -12.66 -3.37 25.52
CA GLY A 298 -12.15 -3.51 26.89
C GLY A 298 -13.11 -3.31 28.07
N LYS A 299 -14.44 -3.43 27.91
CA LYS A 299 -15.33 -3.59 29.09
C LYS A 299 -16.25 -4.81 29.06
N GLN A 300 -16.65 -5.32 27.89
CA GLN A 300 -17.23 -6.64 27.71
C GLN A 300 -17.07 -7.04 26.24
N PHE A 301 -15.97 -7.72 25.91
CA PHE A 301 -15.82 -8.38 24.62
C PHE A 301 -16.84 -9.51 24.51
N ASP A 302 -17.86 -9.29 23.70
CA ASP A 302 -18.78 -10.33 23.30
C ASP A 302 -18.35 -10.90 21.95
N LYS A 303 -17.65 -12.04 22.01
CA LYS A 303 -17.19 -12.81 20.84
C LYS A 303 -18.35 -13.22 19.92
N ASP A 304 -19.57 -13.22 20.45
CA ASP A 304 -20.77 -13.58 19.70
C ASP A 304 -21.39 -12.34 19.03
N HIS A 305 -20.77 -11.16 19.12
CA HIS A 305 -21.19 -9.91 18.45
C HIS A 305 -20.10 -9.25 17.58
N VAL A 306 -19.38 -10.06 16.79
CA VAL A 306 -18.35 -9.60 15.86
C VAL A 306 -18.70 -10.07 14.45
N ASN A 307 -18.63 -9.18 13.47
CA ASN A 307 -18.80 -9.52 12.06
C ASN A 307 -17.63 -8.99 11.24
N VAL A 308 -17.27 -9.72 10.19
CA VAL A 308 -16.23 -9.33 9.24
C VAL A 308 -16.91 -8.95 7.94
N GLN A 309 -16.70 -7.72 7.49
CA GLN A 309 -17.20 -7.22 6.21
C GLN A 309 -16.02 -7.02 5.27
N ILE A 310 -16.16 -7.53 4.04
CA ILE A 310 -15.20 -7.33 2.96
C ILE A 310 -15.89 -6.49 1.90
N THR A 311 -15.30 -5.35 1.55
CA THR A 311 -15.77 -4.49 0.47
C THR A 311 -14.85 -4.64 -0.72
N PRO A 312 -15.24 -5.36 -1.78
CA PRO A 312 -14.48 -5.46 -3.03
C PRO A 312 -14.12 -4.10 -3.61
N GLY A 313 -12.98 -3.99 -4.30
CA GLY A 313 -12.54 -2.71 -4.90
C GLY A 313 -13.51 -2.11 -5.92
N SER A 314 -14.34 -2.95 -6.54
CA SER A 314 -15.36 -2.56 -7.52
C SER A 314 -16.79 -2.91 -7.09
N GLY A 315 -17.01 -3.20 -5.81
CA GLY A 315 -18.26 -3.82 -5.34
C GLY A 315 -18.84 -3.19 -4.09
N VAL A 316 -19.98 -3.77 -3.67
CA VAL A 316 -20.64 -3.40 -2.42
C VAL A 316 -20.11 -4.24 -1.25
N PRO A 317 -20.12 -3.71 -0.02
CA PRO A 317 -19.69 -4.45 1.15
C PRO A 317 -20.46 -5.77 1.34
N ALA A 318 -19.74 -6.86 1.57
CA ALA A 318 -20.29 -8.19 1.82
C ALA A 318 -19.84 -8.73 3.18
N THR A 319 -20.77 -9.21 3.99
CA THR A 319 -20.44 -9.81 5.29
C THR A 319 -20.07 -11.28 5.14
N ILE A 320 -18.88 -11.65 5.64
CA ILE A 320 -18.41 -13.02 5.67
C ILE A 320 -18.83 -13.68 6.98
N LYS A 321 -19.39 -14.89 6.88
CA LYS A 321 -19.85 -15.64 8.05
C LYS A 321 -18.68 -16.22 8.85
N GLN A 322 -18.84 -16.23 10.18
CA GLN A 322 -17.97 -16.98 11.06
C GLN A 322 -18.17 -18.49 10.84
N THR A 323 -17.09 -19.24 10.84
CA THR A 323 -17.09 -20.68 10.70
C THR A 323 -16.04 -21.31 11.61
N LYS A 324 -15.92 -22.64 11.61
CA LYS A 324 -14.83 -23.32 12.32
C LYS A 324 -13.63 -23.42 11.40
N GLU A 325 -12.43 -23.44 11.98
CA GLU A 325 -11.19 -23.66 11.23
C GLU A 325 -11.26 -24.93 10.35
N SER A 326 -11.85 -26.01 10.89
CA SER A 326 -12.02 -27.28 10.17
C SER A 326 -12.95 -27.19 8.95
N ASP A 327 -13.84 -26.19 8.89
CA ASP A 327 -14.82 -26.01 7.82
C ASP A 327 -14.27 -25.13 6.68
N CYS A 328 -13.12 -24.47 6.88
CA CYS A 328 -12.50 -23.56 5.91
C CYS A 328 -12.12 -24.22 4.57
N GLY A 329 -11.99 -25.55 4.52
CA GLY A 329 -11.73 -26.28 3.27
C GLY A 329 -12.97 -26.45 2.38
N SER A 330 -14.17 -26.23 2.91
CA SER A 330 -15.44 -26.50 2.23
C SER A 330 -16.20 -25.23 1.83
N ALA A 331 -15.95 -24.11 2.51
CA ALA A 331 -16.70 -22.88 2.28
C ALA A 331 -15.95 -21.63 2.79
N PRO A 332 -16.23 -20.43 2.23
CA PRO A 332 -15.61 -19.19 2.65
C PRO A 332 -16.08 -18.76 4.04
N GLY A 333 -15.18 -18.30 4.91
CA GLY A 333 -15.52 -17.86 6.26
C GLY A 333 -14.35 -17.19 6.97
N TRP A 334 -14.55 -16.91 8.26
CA TRP A 334 -13.49 -16.51 9.18
C TRP A 334 -13.66 -17.23 10.52
N TYR A 335 -12.60 -17.33 11.32
CA TYR A 335 -12.60 -17.97 12.63
C TYR A 335 -11.69 -17.23 13.61
N TYR A 336 -11.77 -17.55 14.89
CA TYR A 336 -10.86 -17.01 15.91
C TYR A 336 -9.62 -17.88 16.08
N ASP A 337 -8.50 -17.26 16.42
CA ASP A 337 -7.23 -17.94 16.72
C ASP A 337 -7.29 -18.87 17.93
N ALA A 338 -7.94 -18.43 19.01
CA ALA A 338 -7.90 -19.09 20.30
C ALA A 338 -9.15 -18.79 21.16
N SER A 339 -9.16 -19.36 22.37
CA SER A 339 -10.14 -19.05 23.40
C SER A 339 -9.40 -18.72 24.72
N PRO A 340 -9.41 -17.46 25.21
CA PRO A 340 -10.09 -16.28 24.63
C PRO A 340 -9.43 -15.83 23.31
N PRO A 341 -10.21 -15.27 22.36
CA PRO A 341 -9.69 -14.90 21.06
C PRO A 341 -8.88 -13.61 21.13
N THR A 342 -7.80 -13.55 20.37
CA THR A 342 -6.96 -12.35 20.19
C THR A 342 -6.95 -11.86 18.75
N LYS A 343 -7.29 -12.74 17.80
CA LYS A 343 -7.26 -12.46 16.37
C LYS A 343 -8.43 -13.07 15.62
N ILE A 344 -8.77 -12.46 14.49
CA ILE A 344 -9.64 -12.97 13.45
C ILE A 344 -8.77 -13.53 12.32
N ILE A 345 -9.04 -14.77 11.89
CA ILE A 345 -8.34 -15.44 10.80
C ILE A 345 -9.32 -15.71 9.67
N LEU A 346 -9.00 -15.26 8.46
CA LEU A 346 -9.77 -15.56 7.26
C LEU A 346 -9.48 -16.98 6.77
N CYS A 347 -10.51 -17.73 6.38
CA CYS A 347 -10.31 -19.01 5.73
C CYS A 347 -9.45 -18.86 4.46
N PRO A 348 -8.66 -19.87 4.06
CA PRO A 348 -7.72 -19.76 2.94
C PRO A 348 -8.35 -19.30 1.63
N SER A 349 -9.59 -19.72 1.33
CA SER A 349 -10.33 -19.31 0.14
C SER A 349 -10.69 -17.82 0.14
N VAL A 350 -11.12 -17.29 1.29
CA VAL A 350 -11.44 -15.87 1.47
C VAL A 350 -10.16 -15.05 1.40
N CYS A 351 -9.10 -15.48 2.10
CA CYS A 351 -7.83 -14.75 2.03
C CYS A 351 -7.22 -14.77 0.63
N ALA A 352 -7.30 -15.90 -0.09
CA ALA A 352 -6.87 -15.96 -1.48
C ALA A 352 -7.69 -15.00 -2.35
N GLY A 353 -9.01 -14.93 -2.18
CA GLY A 353 -9.86 -13.97 -2.88
C GLY A 353 -9.51 -12.51 -2.57
N LEU A 354 -9.30 -12.18 -1.29
CA LEU A 354 -8.87 -10.85 -0.84
C LEU A 354 -7.51 -10.47 -1.47
N LYS A 355 -6.56 -11.42 -1.51
CA LYS A 355 -5.26 -11.23 -2.15
C LYS A 355 -5.34 -11.08 -3.68
N GLN A 356 -6.49 -11.35 -4.30
CA GLN A 356 -6.75 -11.18 -5.73
C GLN A 356 -7.69 -9.99 -6.04
N ASP A 357 -8.33 -9.40 -5.02
CA ASP A 357 -9.21 -8.23 -5.13
C ASP A 357 -8.56 -7.02 -4.47
N PHE A 358 -7.92 -6.22 -5.30
CA PHE A 358 -6.88 -5.28 -4.88
C PHE A 358 -7.37 -3.94 -4.34
N GLY A 359 -8.68 -3.67 -4.44
CA GLY A 359 -9.32 -2.55 -3.72
C GLY A 359 -10.14 -3.05 -2.52
N ALA A 360 -9.98 -4.33 -2.15
CA ALA A 360 -10.77 -4.91 -1.08
C ALA A 360 -10.41 -4.29 0.28
N GLN A 361 -11.41 -3.79 0.98
CA GLN A 361 -11.28 -3.33 2.36
C GLN A 361 -11.85 -4.38 3.31
N VAL A 362 -11.19 -4.61 4.44
CA VAL A 362 -11.71 -5.46 5.51
C VAL A 362 -12.09 -4.59 6.69
N GLN A 363 -13.33 -4.70 7.13
CA GLN A 363 -13.89 -3.98 8.27
C GLN A 363 -14.36 -4.99 9.31
N ILE A 364 -14.03 -4.71 10.58
CA ILE A 364 -14.54 -5.45 11.73
C ILE A 364 -15.71 -4.64 12.29
N VAL A 365 -16.91 -5.20 12.19
CA VAL A 365 -18.14 -4.61 12.68
C VAL A 365 -18.47 -5.21 14.04
N LEU A 366 -18.57 -4.36 15.07
CA LEU A 366 -18.85 -4.75 16.45
C LEU A 366 -20.27 -4.35 16.86
N GLY A 367 -20.89 -5.18 17.69
CA GLY A 367 -22.20 -4.91 18.32
C GLY A 367 -23.39 -5.58 17.67
N CYS A 368 -23.24 -6.15 16.47
CA CYS A 368 -24.23 -7.02 15.84
C CYS A 368 -23.96 -8.49 16.20
N PRO A 369 -24.99 -9.32 16.46
CA PRO A 369 -24.82 -10.76 16.58
C PRO A 369 -24.03 -11.32 15.40
N THR A 370 -23.08 -12.19 15.70
CA THR A 370 -22.18 -12.79 14.71
C THR A 370 -23.00 -13.64 13.75
N LEU A 371 -22.84 -13.41 12.45
CA LEU A 371 -23.42 -14.28 11.44
C LEU A 371 -22.59 -15.57 11.36
N ILE A 372 -23.09 -16.63 11.98
CA ILE A 372 -22.45 -17.95 11.99
C ILE A 372 -22.94 -18.76 10.79
N ARG A 373 -22.09 -19.60 10.21
CA ARG A 373 -22.48 -20.60 9.22
C ARG A 373 -23.22 -21.77 9.85
#